data_AF-A0ABD5U255-F1
#
_entry.id   AF-A0ABD5U255-F1
#
_cell.length_a   1.000
_cell.length_b   1.000
_cell.length_c   1.000
_cell.angle_alpha   90.00
_cell.angle_beta   90.00
_cell.angle_gamma   90.00
#
_symmetry.space_group_name_H-M   'P 1'
#
loop_
_entity.id
_entity.type
_entity.pdbx_description
1 polymer ?
#
loop_
_entity_poly.entity_id
_entity_poly.type
_entity_poly.pdbx_seq_one_letter_code
_entity_poly.pdbx_strand_id
1 'polypeptide(L)'
;MATTRSPILILVGLVAAAFVPLAVMWAAVGGVEGVAYLLGFAVYFLVFHVALPGRVYFDARERGSNSVLAWTALAFFLPLVGAALYFLVGQSRLGEPTG
;
A
#
# COMPACT_ATOMS: atom_id res chain seq x y z
N MET A 1 -15.32 29.40 -12.07
CA MET A 1 -14.07 28.73 -12.52
C MET A 1 -13.79 27.58 -11.56
N ALA A 2 -13.84 26.34 -12.05
CA ALA A 2 -13.48 25.18 -11.23
C ALA A 2 -11.95 25.16 -11.10
N THR A 3 -11.43 25.44 -9.91
CA THR A 3 -10.00 25.24 -9.62
C THR A 3 -9.71 23.75 -9.74
N THR A 4 -8.99 23.34 -10.79
CA THR A 4 -8.50 21.97 -10.93
C THR A 4 -7.57 21.68 -9.76
N ARG A 5 -8.08 20.97 -8.74
CA ARG A 5 -7.26 20.57 -7.58
C ARG A 5 -6.13 19.67 -8.10
N SER A 6 -4.90 19.97 -7.71
CA SER A 6 -3.74 19.14 -8.07
C SER A 6 -4.01 17.68 -7.67
N PRO A 7 -3.87 16.70 -8.59
CA PRO A 7 -4.06 15.28 -8.27
C PRO A 7 -3.22 14.81 -7.07
N ILE A 8 -2.04 15.40 -6.86
CA ILE A 8 -1.18 15.12 -5.71
C ILE A 8 -1.85 15.57 -4.40
N LEU A 9 -2.47 16.75 -4.38
CA LEU A 9 -3.18 17.24 -3.19
C LEU A 9 -4.40 16.35 -2.86
N ILE A 10 -5.07 15.82 -3.89
CA ILE A 10 -6.15 14.85 -3.70
C ILE A 10 -5.60 13.56 -3.08
N LEU A 11 -4.50 13.02 -3.61
CA LEU A 11 -3.87 11.82 -3.05
C LEU A 11 -3.43 12.03 -1.60
N VAL A 12 -2.76 13.14 -1.30
CA VAL A 12 -2.35 13.50 0.07
C VAL A 12 -3.57 13.59 0.99
N GLY A 13 -4.64 14.22 0.52
CA GLY A 13 -5.90 14.31 1.28
C GLY A 13 -6.53 12.95 1.55
N LEU A 14 -6.54 12.04 0.57
CA LEU A 14 -7.06 10.67 0.72
C LEU A 14 -6.21 9.84 1.70
N VAL A 15 -4.89 9.91 1.58
CA VAL A 15 -3.97 9.23 2.51
C VAL A 15 -4.15 9.78 3.92
N ALA A 16 -4.21 11.10 4.09
CA ALA A 16 -4.44 11.70 5.40
C ALA A 16 -5.81 11.28 5.98
N ALA A 17 -6.87 11.30 5.16
CA ALA A 17 -8.20 10.89 5.59
C ALA A 17 -8.27 9.42 6.04
N ALA A 18 -7.43 8.55 5.49
CA ALA A 18 -7.32 7.16 5.94
C ALA A 18 -6.45 7.01 7.19
N PHE A 19 -5.24 7.58 7.19
CA PHE A 19 -4.25 7.31 8.23
C PHE A 19 -4.48 8.12 9.52
N VAL A 20 -5.02 9.34 9.45
CA VAL A 20 -5.23 10.19 10.64
C VAL A 20 -6.26 9.60 11.59
N PRO A 21 -7.46 9.17 11.17
CA PRO A 21 -8.41 8.54 12.08
C PRO A 21 -7.86 7.25 12.71
N LEU A 22 -7.13 6.44 11.92
CA LEU A 22 -6.44 5.25 12.41
C LEU A 22 -5.40 5.61 13.48
N ALA A 23 -4.60 6.66 13.26
CA ALA A 23 -3.61 7.11 14.24
C ALA A 23 -4.26 7.58 15.54
N VAL A 24 -5.35 8.34 15.46
CA VAL A 24 -6.11 8.80 16.63
C VAL A 24 -6.67 7.59 17.40
N MET A 25 -7.30 6.65 16.70
CA MET A 25 -7.88 5.46 17.33
C MET A 25 -6.81 4.61 18.02
N TRP A 26 -5.69 4.32 17.35
CA TRP A 26 -4.62 3.49 17.91
C TRP A 26 -3.88 4.18 19.05
N ALA A 27 -3.68 5.51 18.98
CA ALA A 27 -3.13 6.28 20.10
C ALA A 27 -4.07 6.26 21.32
N ALA A 28 -5.38 6.34 21.11
CA ALA A 28 -6.37 6.34 22.18
C ALA A 28 -6.56 4.97 22.85
N VAL A 29 -6.43 3.87 22.09
CA VAL A 29 -6.79 2.52 22.55
C VAL A 29 -5.57 1.60 22.76
N GLY A 30 -4.56 1.69 21.90
CA GLY A 30 -3.45 0.72 21.82
C GLY A 30 -2.13 1.15 22.47
N GLY A 31 -2.05 2.38 22.98
CA GLY A 31 -0.81 2.91 23.56
C GLY A 31 0.35 3.08 22.55
N VAL A 32 1.57 3.24 23.06
CA VAL A 32 2.76 3.59 22.25
C VAL A 32 3.13 2.50 21.23
N GLU A 33 3.02 1.22 21.59
CA GLU A 33 3.32 0.10 20.69
C GLU A 33 2.38 0.09 19.48
N GLY A 34 1.10 0.39 19.71
CA GLY A 34 0.11 0.48 18.66
C GLY A 34 0.41 1.59 17.65
N VAL A 35 0.86 2.74 18.13
CA VAL A 35 1.29 3.86 17.29
C VAL A 35 2.55 3.48 16.50
N ALA A 36 3.52 2.82 17.12
CA ALA A 36 4.75 2.37 16.44
C ALA A 36 4.44 1.39 15.30
N TYR A 37 3.51 0.44 15.52
CA TYR A 37 3.05 -0.47 14.49
C TYR A 37 2.39 0.28 13.32
N LEU A 38 1.50 1.23 13.62
CA LEU A 38 0.86 2.04 12.59
C LEU A 38 1.86 2.87 11.79
N LEU A 39 2.86 3.47 12.44
CA LEU A 39 3.93 4.21 11.75
C LEU A 39 4.72 3.30 10.82
N GLY A 40 5.07 2.09 11.27
CA GLY A 40 5.72 1.08 10.43
C GLY A 40 4.88 0.73 9.21
N PHE A 41 3.57 0.51 9.41
CA PHE A 41 2.64 0.24 8.32
C PHE A 41 2.50 1.44 7.36
N ALA A 42 2.45 2.67 7.87
CA ALA A 42 2.37 3.88 7.05
C ALA A 42 3.62 4.04 6.16
N VAL A 43 4.81 3.81 6.72
CA VAL A 43 6.07 3.82 5.95
C VAL A 43 6.03 2.75 4.86
N TYR A 44 5.65 1.52 5.21
CA TYR A 44 5.48 0.43 4.25
C TYR A 44 4.51 0.82 3.12
N PHE A 45 3.34 1.35 3.46
CA PHE A 45 2.33 1.76 2.48
C PHE A 45 2.88 2.84 1.54
N LEU A 46 3.47 3.90 2.08
CA LEU A 46 4.01 4.99 1.27
C LEU A 46 5.14 4.53 0.34
N VAL A 47 6.03 3.67 0.81
CA VAL A 47 7.13 3.16 0.00
C VAL A 47 6.62 2.25 -1.11
N PHE A 48 5.85 1.22 -0.76
CA PHE A 48 5.50 0.13 -1.68
C PHE A 48 4.27 0.40 -2.54
N HIS A 49 3.35 1.26 -2.11
CA HIS A 49 2.11 1.54 -2.83
C HIS A 49 2.07 2.94 -3.46
N VAL A 50 3.00 3.83 -3.11
CA VAL A 50 3.05 5.19 -3.67
C VAL A 50 4.38 5.47 -4.36
N ALA A 51 5.49 5.44 -3.62
CA ALA A 51 6.79 5.85 -4.15
C ALA A 51 7.31 4.88 -5.22
N LEU A 52 7.30 3.58 -4.97
CA LEU A 52 7.77 2.57 -5.91
C LEU A 52 6.92 2.52 -7.20
N PRO A 53 5.57 2.40 -7.15
CA PRO A 53 4.75 2.44 -8.34
C PRO A 53 4.90 3.75 -9.12
N GLY A 54 4.98 4.89 -8.42
CA GLY A 54 5.24 6.19 -9.04
C GLY A 54 6.59 6.22 -9.77
N ARG A 55 7.66 5.69 -9.16
CA ARG A 55 8.97 5.59 -9.80
C ARG A 55 8.93 4.70 -11.05
N VAL A 56 8.28 3.54 -10.96
CA VAL A 56 8.13 2.61 -12.10
C VAL A 56 7.33 3.27 -13.23
N TYR A 57 6.27 4.02 -12.92
CA TYR A 57 5.51 4.77 -13.90
C TYR A 57 6.38 5.76 -14.67
N PHE A 58 7.16 6.60 -13.96
CA PHE A 58 8.00 7.61 -14.59
C PHE A 58 9.11 6.96 -15.43
N ASP A 59 9.83 5.95 -14.90
CA ASP A 59 10.88 5.26 -15.65
C ASP A 59 10.33 4.54 -16.90
N ALA A 60 9.21 3.83 -16.79
CA ALA A 60 8.59 3.16 -17.93
C ALA A 60 8.12 4.15 -19.01
N ARG A 61 7.61 5.31 -18.60
CA ARG A 61 7.19 6.39 -19.50
C ARG A 61 8.39 7.03 -20.20
N GLU A 62 9.46 7.33 -19.47
CA GLU A 62 10.70 7.91 -20.02
C GLU A 62 11.36 6.98 -21.04
N ARG A 63 11.28 5.66 -20.83
CA ARG A 63 11.79 4.63 -21.75
C ARG A 63 10.87 4.35 -22.94
N GLY A 64 9.73 5.04 -23.05
CA GLY A 64 8.78 4.83 -24.16
C GLY A 64 8.10 3.46 -24.15
N SER A 65 7.89 2.86 -22.98
CA SER A 65 7.21 1.56 -22.88
C SER A 65 5.77 1.64 -23.42
N ASN A 66 5.37 0.65 -24.22
CA ASN A 66 3.97 0.48 -24.64
C ASN A 66 3.05 -0.04 -23.50
N SER A 67 3.61 -0.31 -22.31
CA SER A 67 2.90 -0.98 -21.21
C SER A 67 3.11 -0.30 -19.86
N VAL A 68 3.25 1.03 -19.84
CA VAL A 68 3.47 1.84 -18.61
C VAL A 68 2.52 1.48 -17.47
N LEU A 69 1.22 1.39 -17.77
CA LEU A 69 0.21 1.08 -16.76
C LEU A 69 0.32 -0.36 -16.23
N ALA A 70 0.69 -1.32 -17.08
CA ALA A 70 0.87 -2.70 -16.65
C ALA A 70 2.04 -2.83 -15.67
N TRP A 71 3.17 -2.18 -15.96
CA TRP A 71 4.32 -2.16 -15.06
C TRP A 71 4.02 -1.46 -13.74
N THR A 72 3.29 -0.34 -13.79
CA THR A 72 2.87 0.40 -12.60
C THR A 72 1.93 -0.44 -11.73
N ALA A 73 0.94 -1.10 -12.35
CA ALA A 73 0.00 -1.97 -11.65
C ALA A 73 0.73 -3.18 -11.04
N LEU A 74 1.65 -3.79 -11.78
CA LEU A 74 2.47 -4.89 -11.26
C LEU A 74 3.25 -4.44 -10.01
N ALA A 75 3.93 -3.30 -10.07
CA ALA A 75 4.66 -2.74 -8.93
C ALA A 75 3.76 -2.44 -7.71
N PHE A 76 2.50 -2.02 -7.96
CA PHE A 76 1.53 -1.75 -6.90
C PHE A 76 0.98 -3.03 -6.24
N PHE A 77 0.69 -4.08 -7.01
CA PHE A 77 0.06 -5.31 -6.49
C PHE A 77 1.06 -6.37 -6.03
N LEU A 78 2.32 -6.31 -6.46
CA LEU A 78 3.36 -7.28 -6.07
C LEU A 78 3.51 -7.46 -4.55
N PRO A 79 3.43 -6.41 -3.71
CA PRO A 79 3.51 -6.57 -2.25
C PRO A 79 2.41 -7.46 -1.65
N LEU A 80 1.29 -7.66 -2.36
CA LEU A 80 0.18 -8.53 -1.90
C LEU A 80 0.43 -10.02 -2.19
N VAL A 81 1.41 -10.35 -3.04
CA VAL A 81 1.66 -11.72 -3.49
C VAL A 81 2.05 -12.64 -2.33
N GLY A 82 2.86 -12.16 -1.38
CA GLY A 82 3.25 -12.95 -0.20
C GLY A 82 2.05 -13.41 0.63
N ALA A 83 1.10 -12.49 0.87
CA ALA A 83 -0.15 -12.81 1.56
C ALA A 83 -1.00 -13.80 0.75
N ALA A 84 -1.15 -13.58 -0.55
CA ALA A 84 -1.89 -14.49 -1.43
C ALA A 84 -1.30 -15.91 -1.40
N LEU A 85 0.02 -16.04 -1.47
CA LEU A 85 0.71 -17.34 -1.39
C LEU A 85 0.50 -18.01 -0.03
N TYR A 86 0.58 -17.25 1.07
CA TYR A 86 0.30 -17.79 2.40
C TYR A 86 -1.10 -18.39 2.50
N PHE A 87 -2.13 -17.68 2.02
CA PHE A 87 -3.49 -18.19 2.09
C PHE A 87 -3.76 -19.34 1.11
N LEU A 88 -3.17 -19.31 -0.09
CA LEU A 88 -3.38 -20.36 -1.10
C LEU A 88 -2.63 -21.66 -0.80
N VAL A 89 -1.38 -21.57 -0.29
CA VAL A 89 -0.50 -22.73 -0.07
C VAL A 89 -0.41 -23.12 1.41
N GLY A 90 -0.46 -22.15 2.32
CA GLY A 90 -0.31 -22.38 3.75
C GLY A 90 -1.57 -22.96 4.40
N GLN A 91 -2.76 -22.52 3.99
CA GLN A 91 -4.01 -23.04 4.59
C GLN A 91 -4.34 -24.47 4.20
N SER A 92 -3.91 -24.93 3.02
CA SER A 92 -4.12 -26.32 2.59
C SER A 92 -3.34 -27.34 3.44
N ARG A 93 -2.33 -26.90 4.21
CA ARG A 93 -1.54 -27.75 5.13
C ARG A 93 -1.92 -27.62 6.62
N LEU A 94 -2.75 -26.64 6.98
CA LEU A 94 -3.19 -26.43 8.38
C LEU A 94 -4.56 -27.07 8.68
N GLY A 95 -5.20 -27.69 7.68
CA GLY A 95 -6.49 -28.37 7.81
C GLY A 95 -6.41 -29.90 7.98
N GLU A 96 -5.22 -30.51 7.92
CA GLU A 96 -5.07 -31.93 8.26
C GLU A 96 -4.90 -32.08 9.78
N PRO A 97 -5.81 -32.80 10.47
CA PRO A 97 -5.57 -33.15 11.86
C PRO A 97 -4.31 -34.03 11.89
N THR A 98 -3.29 -33.59 12.65
CA THR A 98 -2.19 -34.46 13.04
C THR A 98 -2.81 -35.59 13.85
N GLY A 99 -2.79 -36.80 13.29
CA GLY A 99 -3.32 -38.01 13.92
C GLY A 99 -2.73 -38.30 15.29
#